data_AF-A0A3D1E688-F1
#
_entry.id   AF-A0A3D1E688-F1
#
_cell.length_a   1.000
_cell.length_b   1.000
_cell.length_c   1.000
_cell.angle_alpha   90.00
_cell.angle_beta   90.00
_cell.angle_gamma   90.00
#
_symmetry.space_group_name_H-M   'P 1'
#
loop_
_entity.id
_entity.type
_entity.pdbx_description
1 polymer ?
#
loop_
_entity_poly.entity_id
_entity_poly.type
_entity_poly.pdbx_seq_one_letter_code
_entity_poly.pdbx_strand_id
1 'polypeptide(L)'
;QQNGALMRLTRASANLSYSINSDMFKKDKKQTDSSEDSQESQGDLFYAETSQGRTDGLFGRNSNPYETGYNKPKKPSEIKNPVYATDIEWNFNLAYAVTYANEQRQSEFSNNSLMFSGDIQLTPKWGMGVSSGYDFKNQGFTLTQIRIDRDLNDFRLNFDWTPFGAYERWYFFIGIKSSMLSDLKWEKRNQR
;
A
#
# COMPACT_ATOMS: atom_id res chain seq x y z
N GLN A 1 11.51 -44.41 31.20
CA GLN A 1 10.11 -44.38 30.70
C GLN A 1 10.07 -43.44 29.51
N GLN A 2 9.98 -43.98 28.29
CA GLN A 2 9.73 -43.19 27.09
C GLN A 2 8.22 -43.03 26.97
N ASN A 3 7.74 -41.80 27.19
CA ASN A 3 6.32 -41.49 27.19
C ASN A 3 5.81 -41.53 25.73
N GLY A 4 4.87 -42.44 25.46
CA GLY A 4 4.40 -42.78 24.13
C GLY A 4 3.44 -41.75 23.54
N ALA A 5 3.94 -40.93 22.60
CA ALA A 5 3.10 -40.26 21.60
C ALA A 5 3.61 -40.69 20.22
N LEU A 6 2.82 -41.51 19.52
CA LEU A 6 3.14 -42.04 18.18
C LEU A 6 3.10 -40.95 17.09
N MET A 7 2.59 -39.76 17.42
CA MET A 7 2.60 -38.59 16.55
C MET A 7 3.11 -37.39 17.36
N ARG A 8 4.21 -36.78 16.92
CA ARG A 8 4.76 -35.54 17.49
C ARG A 8 4.69 -34.45 16.45
N LEU A 9 3.92 -33.39 16.73
CA LEU A 9 3.93 -32.18 15.91
C LEU A 9 5.28 -31.48 16.08
N THR A 10 6.15 -31.61 15.07
CA THR A 10 7.48 -30.98 15.04
C THR A 10 7.42 -29.57 14.46
N ARG A 11 6.51 -29.33 13.50
CA ARG A 11 6.30 -28.03 12.88
C ARG A 11 4.87 -27.86 12.42
N ALA A 12 4.33 -26.66 12.61
CA ALA A 12 3.07 -26.24 11.99
C ALA A 12 3.21 -24.77 11.58
N SER A 13 2.63 -24.40 10.44
CA SER A 13 2.58 -23.01 9.98
C SER A 13 1.19 -22.68 9.49
N ALA A 14 0.69 -21.49 9.81
CA ALA A 14 -0.56 -20.95 9.30
C ALA A 14 -0.35 -19.50 8.86
N ASN A 15 -0.89 -19.16 7.69
CA ASN A 15 -0.89 -17.80 7.15
C ASN A 15 -2.32 -17.43 6.79
N LEU A 16 -2.80 -16.30 7.29
CA LEU A 16 -4.11 -15.71 7.01
C LEU A 16 -3.89 -14.36 6.36
N SER A 17 -4.68 -14.01 5.34
CA SER A 17 -4.65 -12.68 4.73
C SER A 17 -6.07 -12.25 4.38
N TYR A 18 -6.38 -10.97 4.61
CA TYR A 18 -7.69 -10.39 4.38
C TYR A 18 -7.55 -8.96 3.83
N SER A 19 -8.40 -8.60 2.88
CA SER A 19 -8.44 -7.28 2.28
C SER A 19 -9.88 -6.77 2.28
N ILE A 20 -10.06 -5.52 2.69
CA ILE A 20 -11.34 -4.83 2.73
C ILE A 20 -11.14 -3.49 2.04
N ASN A 21 -12.11 -3.08 1.21
CA ASN A 21 -12.07 -1.76 0.58
C ASN A 21 -13.44 -1.08 0.63
N SER A 22 -13.44 0.21 0.30
CA SER A 22 -14.64 1.04 0.27
C SER A 22 -15.70 0.57 -0.73
N ASP A 23 -15.30 -0.10 -1.82
CA ASP A 23 -16.23 -0.54 -2.88
C ASP A 23 -17.13 -1.69 -2.42
N MET A 24 -16.65 -2.53 -1.49
CA MET A 24 -17.44 -3.60 -0.87
C MET A 24 -18.69 -3.09 -0.13
N PHE A 25 -18.74 -1.79 0.20
CA PHE A 25 -19.84 -1.16 0.93
C PHE A 25 -20.68 -0.22 0.05
N LYS A 26 -20.35 -0.06 -1.23
CA LYS A 26 -21.14 0.77 -2.16
C LYS A 26 -22.39 0.00 -2.58
N LYS A 27 -23.53 0.34 -2.00
CA LYS A 27 -24.84 -0.28 -2.29
C LYS A 27 -25.30 0.06 -3.72
N ASP A 28 -25.60 -0.97 -4.51
CA ASP A 28 -26.28 -0.96 -5.81
C ASP A 28 -25.97 0.21 -6.76
N LYS A 29 -24.95 0.05 -7.59
CA LYS A 29 -24.98 0.55 -8.98
C LYS A 29 -24.75 -0.63 -9.91
N LYS A 30 -25.71 -0.81 -10.82
CA LYS A 30 -25.71 -1.79 -11.91
C LYS A 30 -24.30 -2.11 -12.41
N GLN A 31 -24.02 -3.41 -12.45
CA GLN A 31 -23.01 -4.08 -13.26
C GLN A 31 -22.82 -3.33 -14.58
N THR A 32 -21.82 -2.46 -14.59
CA THR A 32 -21.20 -1.95 -15.81
C THR A 32 -19.84 -2.60 -15.75
N ASP A 33 -19.59 -3.55 -16.65
CA ASP A 33 -18.31 -4.25 -16.78
C ASP A 33 -17.19 -3.22 -16.87
N SER A 34 -16.64 -2.89 -15.70
CA SER A 34 -15.42 -2.14 -15.57
C SER A 34 -14.39 -3.25 -15.56
N SER A 35 -13.94 -3.64 -16.74
CA SER A 35 -12.69 -4.36 -16.89
C SER A 35 -11.69 -3.65 -15.99
N GLU A 36 -11.24 -4.32 -14.93
CA GLU A 36 -10.18 -3.83 -14.05
C GLU A 36 -8.91 -3.71 -14.88
N ASP A 37 -8.77 -2.61 -15.61
CA ASP A 37 -7.48 -2.12 -16.07
C ASP A 37 -6.78 -1.53 -14.84
N SER A 38 -6.35 -2.43 -13.95
CA SER A 38 -5.19 -2.21 -13.08
C SER A 38 -4.00 -2.06 -14.01
N GLN A 39 -3.87 -0.90 -14.64
CA GLN A 39 -2.60 -0.48 -15.23
C GLN A 39 -1.64 -0.33 -14.04
N GLU A 40 -0.95 -1.41 -13.76
CA GLU A 40 0.12 -1.50 -12.78
C GLU A 40 1.07 -0.34 -13.04
N SER A 41 1.18 0.57 -12.08
CA SER A 41 2.17 1.63 -12.16
C SER A 41 3.56 1.00 -12.18
N GLN A 42 4.51 1.56 -12.92
CA GLN A 42 5.92 1.10 -12.88
C GLN A 42 6.47 1.06 -11.43
N GLY A 43 5.94 1.89 -10.53
CA GLY A 43 6.22 1.82 -9.09
C GLY A 43 5.69 0.57 -8.39
N ASP A 44 4.53 0.04 -8.79
CA ASP A 44 3.96 -1.20 -8.23
C ASP A 44 4.71 -2.43 -8.74
N LEU A 45 5.20 -2.39 -9.99
CA LEU A 45 6.06 -3.43 -10.59
C LEU A 45 7.40 -3.56 -9.84
N PHE A 46 8.09 -2.45 -9.56
CA PHE A 46 9.32 -2.45 -8.75
C PHE A 46 9.08 -2.95 -7.31
N TYR A 47 7.89 -2.65 -6.76
CA TYR A 47 7.51 -3.16 -5.44
C TYR A 47 7.20 -4.66 -5.46
N ALA A 48 6.51 -5.17 -6.49
CA ALA A 48 6.29 -6.61 -6.67
C ALA A 48 7.63 -7.36 -6.79
N GLU A 49 8.64 -6.81 -7.47
CA GLU A 49 9.97 -7.43 -7.55
C GLU A 49 10.68 -7.51 -6.18
N THR A 50 10.56 -6.48 -5.34
CA THR A 50 11.24 -6.41 -4.03
C THR A 50 10.45 -7.07 -2.88
N SER A 51 9.14 -7.22 -3.02
CA SER A 51 8.23 -7.81 -2.02
C SER A 51 7.90 -9.28 -2.27
N GLN A 52 8.64 -9.95 -3.16
CA GLN A 52 8.38 -11.34 -3.59
C GLN A 52 6.98 -11.51 -4.23
N GLY A 53 6.52 -10.50 -4.97
CA GLY A 53 5.28 -10.52 -5.75
C GLY A 53 4.04 -10.03 -5.02
N ARG A 54 4.17 -9.33 -3.88
CA ARG A 54 3.03 -8.83 -3.11
C ARG A 54 2.67 -7.38 -3.47
N THR A 55 1.44 -7.16 -3.89
CA THR A 55 0.91 -5.82 -4.24
C THR A 55 0.00 -5.22 -3.14
N ASP A 56 -0.22 -5.97 -2.06
CA ASP A 56 -1.09 -5.59 -0.93
C ASP A 56 -0.52 -4.50 0.00
N GLY A 57 0.73 -4.08 -0.23
CA GLY A 57 1.37 -2.99 0.51
C GLY A 57 1.66 -3.29 2.00
N LEU A 58 1.59 -4.56 2.43
CA LEU A 58 1.81 -4.95 3.83
C LEU A 58 3.22 -4.65 4.35
N PHE A 59 4.19 -4.48 3.45
CA PHE A 59 5.58 -4.18 3.79
C PHE A 59 5.96 -2.74 3.40
N GLY A 60 4.98 -1.86 3.27
CA GLY A 60 5.12 -0.53 2.70
C GLY A 60 4.72 -0.50 1.23
N ARG A 61 4.79 0.67 0.63
CA ARG A 61 4.87 0.83 -0.82
C ARG A 61 6.09 1.69 -1.09
N ASN A 62 6.60 1.77 -2.31
CA ASN A 62 7.56 2.82 -2.66
C ASN A 62 6.85 3.78 -3.61
N SER A 63 6.63 5.02 -3.19
CA SER A 63 6.11 6.06 -4.07
C SER A 63 7.29 6.53 -4.91
N ASN A 64 7.38 6.08 -6.16
CA ASN A 64 8.19 6.83 -7.13
C ASN A 64 7.61 8.27 -7.16
N PRO A 65 8.37 9.29 -6.74
CA PRO A 65 7.84 10.65 -6.64
C PRO A 65 7.37 11.18 -8.00
N TYR A 66 7.90 10.61 -9.09
CA TYR A 66 7.54 10.95 -10.47
C TYR A 66 6.28 10.20 -10.98
N GLU A 67 5.91 9.08 -10.36
CA GLU A 67 4.82 8.20 -10.80
C GLU A 67 3.82 7.84 -9.69
N THR A 68 3.57 8.73 -8.73
CA THR A 68 2.45 8.54 -7.82
C THR A 68 1.17 8.39 -8.66
N GLY A 69 0.34 7.37 -8.39
CA GLY A 69 -0.87 6.97 -9.14
C GLY A 69 -1.98 8.02 -9.31
N TYR A 70 -1.72 9.27 -8.92
CA TYR A 70 -2.51 10.47 -9.19
C TYR A 70 -2.53 10.89 -10.67
N ASN A 71 -1.77 10.23 -11.54
CA ASN A 71 -1.70 10.57 -12.97
C ASN A 71 -2.95 10.17 -13.78
N LYS A 72 -3.98 9.56 -13.16
CA LYS A 72 -5.31 9.51 -13.77
C LYS A 72 -6.09 10.75 -13.33
N PRO A 73 -6.23 11.80 -14.18
CA PRO A 73 -7.19 12.85 -13.89
C PRO A 73 -8.59 12.21 -13.81
N LYS A 74 -9.15 12.07 -12.60
CA LYS A 74 -10.59 11.83 -12.47
C LYS A 74 -11.27 12.97 -13.22
N LYS A 75 -12.02 12.65 -14.28
CA LYS A 75 -12.68 13.67 -15.12
C LYS A 75 -13.51 14.57 -14.20
N PRO A 76 -13.56 15.90 -14.43
CA PRO A 76 -14.33 16.84 -13.60
C PRO A 76 -15.81 16.44 -13.42
N SER A 77 -16.34 15.63 -14.34
CA SER A 77 -17.69 15.09 -14.35
C SER A 77 -17.97 13.96 -13.33
N GLU A 78 -16.95 13.45 -12.61
CA GLU A 78 -17.09 12.32 -11.66
C GLU A 78 -16.96 12.71 -10.19
N ILE A 79 -16.65 13.97 -9.87
CA ILE A 79 -16.62 14.45 -8.48
C ILE A 79 -18.06 14.70 -8.02
N LYS A 80 -18.78 13.62 -7.71
CA LYS A 80 -20.14 13.68 -7.19
C LYS A 80 -20.10 13.74 -5.66
N ASN A 81 -19.47 14.77 -5.10
CA ASN A 81 -19.50 15.01 -3.65
C ASN A 81 -20.65 15.97 -3.30
N PRO A 82 -21.83 15.48 -2.85
CA PRO A 82 -22.75 16.34 -2.12
C PRO A 82 -22.04 16.85 -0.84
N VAL A 83 -22.43 18.04 -0.36
CA VAL A 83 -21.86 18.70 0.84
C VAL A 83 -21.88 17.79 2.09
N TYR A 84 -22.67 16.71 2.08
CA TYR A 84 -22.92 15.81 3.20
C TYR A 84 -22.49 14.35 2.96
N ALA A 85 -21.96 14.00 1.77
CA ALA A 85 -21.42 12.66 1.53
C ALA A 85 -20.15 12.76 0.67
N THR A 86 -19.02 12.41 1.26
CA THR A 86 -17.73 12.35 0.58
C THR A 86 -17.47 10.88 0.23
N ASP A 87 -17.36 10.56 -1.06
CA ASP A 87 -16.95 9.24 -1.51
C ASP A 87 -15.43 9.09 -1.28
N ILE A 88 -15.06 8.75 -0.05
CA ILE A 88 -13.66 8.51 0.35
C ILE A 88 -13.31 7.07 -0.01
N GLU A 89 -12.42 6.90 -0.97
CA GLU A 89 -11.86 5.60 -1.33
C GLU A 89 -10.83 5.19 -0.29
N TRP A 90 -10.95 3.96 0.22
CA TRP A 90 -9.99 3.40 1.16
C TRP A 90 -9.82 1.90 0.94
N ASN A 91 -8.65 1.39 1.30
CA ASN A 91 -8.35 -0.02 1.38
C ASN A 91 -7.70 -0.32 2.74
N PHE A 92 -7.87 -1.55 3.21
CA PHE A 92 -7.23 -2.06 4.41
C PHE A 92 -6.87 -3.52 4.19
N ASN A 93 -5.61 -3.86 4.43
CA ASN A 93 -5.11 -5.22 4.31
C ASN A 93 -4.57 -5.68 5.65
N LEU A 94 -4.82 -6.94 5.96
CA LEU A 94 -4.38 -7.61 7.18
C LEU A 94 -3.75 -8.94 6.79
N ALA A 95 -2.61 -9.27 7.36
CA ALA A 95 -2.04 -10.61 7.27
C ALA A 95 -1.52 -11.09 8.62
N TYR A 96 -1.78 -12.34 8.95
CA TYR A 96 -1.30 -12.98 10.17
C TYR A 96 -0.53 -14.24 9.83
N ALA A 97 0.67 -14.38 10.36
CA ALA A 97 1.55 -15.52 10.11
C ALA A 97 2.02 -16.10 11.44
N VAL A 98 1.79 -17.40 11.65
CA VAL A 98 2.25 -18.13 12.83
C VAL A 98 2.98 -19.40 12.41
N THR A 99 4.09 -19.69 13.07
CA THR A 99 4.87 -20.93 12.89
C THR A 99 5.27 -21.48 14.24
N TYR A 100 4.79 -22.67 14.54
CA TYR A 100 5.18 -23.48 15.69
C TYR A 100 6.34 -24.40 15.29
N ALA A 101 7.39 -24.46 16.12
CA ALA A 101 8.52 -25.36 15.92
C ALA A 101 8.89 -26.08 17.22
N ASN A 102 9.08 -27.39 17.13
CA ASN A 102 9.35 -28.28 18.26
C ASN A 102 10.39 -29.34 17.87
N GLU A 103 11.46 -28.92 17.22
CA GLU A 103 12.52 -29.80 16.73
C GLU A 103 13.46 -30.27 17.86
N GLN A 104 13.77 -29.39 18.82
CA GLN A 104 14.66 -29.67 19.95
C GLN A 104 13.96 -29.63 21.33
N ARG A 105 12.65 -29.92 21.41
CA ARG A 105 11.80 -29.70 22.61
C ARG A 105 11.63 -28.24 23.01
N GLN A 106 11.73 -27.33 22.04
CA GLN A 106 11.70 -25.89 22.28
C GLN A 106 10.29 -25.37 22.59
N SER A 107 9.21 -26.14 22.35
CA SER A 107 7.81 -25.78 22.70
C SER A 107 7.45 -24.28 22.51
N GLU A 108 7.99 -23.65 21.48
CA GLU A 108 7.94 -22.21 21.27
C GLU A 108 7.36 -21.88 19.89
N PHE A 109 6.66 -20.76 19.82
CA PHE A 109 6.27 -20.17 18.55
C PHE A 109 7.50 -19.52 17.93
N SER A 110 8.00 -20.09 16.83
CA SER A 110 9.19 -19.59 16.14
C SER A 110 8.90 -18.26 15.43
N ASN A 111 7.69 -18.12 14.89
CA ASN A 111 7.17 -16.89 14.29
C ASN A 111 5.71 -16.67 14.72
N ASN A 112 5.36 -15.45 15.06
CA ASN A 112 3.99 -15.03 15.35
C ASN A 112 3.89 -13.54 15.05
N SER A 113 3.38 -13.18 13.87
CA SER A 113 3.33 -11.79 13.42
C SER A 113 2.00 -11.42 12.80
N LEU A 114 1.54 -10.20 13.12
CA LEU A 114 0.44 -9.54 12.47
C LEU A 114 1.00 -8.40 11.63
N MET A 115 0.57 -8.28 10.38
CA MET A 115 0.93 -7.22 9.46
C MET A 115 -0.35 -6.55 9.00
N PHE A 116 -0.32 -5.24 8.85
CA PHE A 116 -1.46 -4.48 8.36
C PHE A 116 -0.99 -3.31 7.50
N SER A 117 -1.81 -2.98 6.51
CA SER A 117 -1.64 -1.78 5.69
C SER A 117 -3.00 -1.15 5.43
N GLY A 118 -2.99 0.14 5.12
CA GLY A 118 -4.17 0.83 4.65
C GLY A 118 -3.80 2.06 3.85
N ASP A 119 -4.54 2.28 2.78
CA ASP A 119 -4.49 3.49 1.98
C ASP A 119 -5.84 4.18 2.03
N ILE A 120 -5.83 5.50 2.16
CA ILE A 120 -7.02 6.33 2.16
C ILE A 120 -6.84 7.54 1.26
N GLN A 121 -7.77 7.73 0.34
CA GLN A 121 -7.86 8.87 -0.54
C GLN A 121 -8.80 9.91 0.06
N LEU A 122 -8.30 10.71 1.01
CA LEU A 122 -9.09 11.72 1.74
C LEU A 122 -9.79 12.72 0.81
N THR A 123 -9.10 13.17 -0.22
CA THR A 123 -9.65 14.01 -1.31
C THR A 123 -8.97 13.61 -2.62
N PRO A 124 -9.48 14.04 -3.80
CA PRO A 124 -8.80 13.76 -5.08
C PRO A 124 -7.34 14.23 -5.17
N LYS A 125 -6.89 15.06 -4.22
CA LYS A 125 -5.55 15.64 -4.15
C LYS A 125 -4.80 15.31 -2.85
N TRP A 126 -5.36 14.47 -1.97
CA TRP A 126 -4.72 14.05 -0.73
C TRP A 126 -4.93 12.56 -0.56
N GLY A 127 -3.83 11.82 -0.45
CA GLY A 127 -3.87 10.42 -0.05
C GLY A 127 -2.82 10.13 0.97
N MET A 128 -3.12 9.12 1.77
CA MET A 128 -2.28 8.69 2.86
C MET A 128 -2.19 7.18 2.83
N GLY A 129 -1.01 6.66 3.09
CA GLY A 129 -0.75 5.24 3.24
C GLY A 129 -0.12 4.98 4.59
N VAL A 130 -0.46 3.85 5.20
CA VAL A 130 0.21 3.37 6.40
C VAL A 130 0.44 1.87 6.26
N SER A 131 1.60 1.40 6.68
CA SER A 131 1.89 -0.02 6.81
C SER A 131 2.68 -0.26 8.07
N SER A 132 2.35 -1.32 8.80
CA SER A 132 3.06 -1.72 10.00
C SER A 132 2.80 -3.19 10.28
N GLY A 133 3.39 -3.69 11.35
CA GLY A 133 3.11 -5.00 11.89
C GLY A 133 3.54 -5.09 13.33
N TYR A 134 3.16 -6.18 13.97
CA TYR A 134 3.51 -6.50 15.34
C TYR A 134 4.01 -7.94 15.38
N ASP A 135 5.23 -8.11 15.89
CA ASP A 135 5.82 -9.41 16.16
C ASP A 135 5.54 -9.77 17.62
N PHE A 136 4.62 -10.72 17.83
CA PHE A 136 4.22 -11.17 19.17
C PHE A 136 5.31 -11.95 19.89
N LYS A 137 6.28 -12.53 19.17
CA LYS A 137 7.41 -13.23 19.78
C LYS A 137 8.41 -12.23 20.34
N ASN A 138 8.75 -11.21 19.55
CA ASN A 138 9.68 -10.15 19.95
C ASN A 138 9.00 -8.98 20.70
N GLN A 139 7.68 -9.05 20.88
CA GLN A 139 6.86 -8.06 21.59
C GLN A 139 7.02 -6.63 21.08
N GLY A 140 7.13 -6.46 19.76
CA GLY A 140 7.47 -5.17 19.17
C GLY A 140 6.78 -4.91 17.84
N PHE A 141 6.66 -3.63 17.50
CA PHE A 141 6.25 -3.23 16.16
C PHE A 141 7.37 -3.54 15.17
N THR A 142 6.98 -4.06 14.01
CA THR A 142 7.86 -4.16 12.85
C THR A 142 7.95 -2.79 12.16
N LEU A 143 8.57 -2.75 10.98
CA LEU A 143 8.75 -1.53 10.21
C LEU A 143 7.41 -0.80 10.00
N THR A 144 7.27 0.35 10.64
CA THR A 144 6.09 1.22 10.50
C THR A 144 6.42 2.30 9.50
N GLN A 145 5.62 2.44 8.45
CA GLN A 145 5.78 3.47 7.43
C GLN A 145 4.48 4.23 7.28
N ILE A 146 4.61 5.55 7.19
CA ILE A 146 3.53 6.48 6.93
C ILE A 146 3.89 7.22 5.65
N ARG A 147 2.95 7.26 4.71
CA ARG A 147 3.03 8.03 3.48
C ARG A 147 1.95 9.08 3.44
N ILE A 148 2.31 10.26 2.98
CA ILE A 148 1.37 11.33 2.67
C ILE A 148 1.71 11.89 1.29
N ASP A 149 0.73 11.88 0.40
CA ASP A 149 0.82 12.46 -0.94
C ASP A 149 -0.15 13.63 -1.05
N ARG A 150 0.35 14.77 -1.53
CA ARG A 150 -0.45 15.97 -1.78
C ARG A 150 -0.19 16.50 -3.19
N ASP A 151 -1.28 16.58 -3.95
CA ASP A 151 -1.31 17.20 -5.27
C ASP A 151 -1.74 18.69 -5.15
N LEU A 152 -0.90 19.59 -5.66
CA LEU A 152 -1.14 21.04 -5.73
C LEU A 152 -1.30 21.55 -7.17
N ASN A 153 -1.79 20.71 -8.09
CA ASN A 153 -1.85 20.91 -9.54
C ASN A 153 -0.48 21.02 -10.22
N ASP A 154 0.27 22.07 -9.92
CA ASP A 154 1.58 22.35 -10.52
C ASP A 154 2.72 21.71 -9.74
N PHE A 155 2.48 21.46 -8.45
CA PHE A 155 3.43 20.79 -7.56
C PHE A 155 2.86 19.47 -7.06
N ARG A 156 3.77 18.54 -6.81
CA ARG A 156 3.52 17.30 -6.08
C ARG A 156 4.38 17.30 -4.83
N LEU A 157 3.75 17.02 -3.71
CA LEU A 157 4.42 16.81 -2.43
C LEU A 157 4.28 15.35 -2.05
N ASN A 158 5.36 14.75 -1.58
CA ASN A 158 5.37 13.40 -1.03
C ASN A 158 6.17 13.42 0.28
N PHE A 159 5.63 12.75 1.28
CA PHE A 159 6.25 12.60 2.59
C PHE A 159 6.18 11.13 3.01
N ASP A 160 7.34 10.49 3.13
CA ASP A 160 7.47 9.13 3.65
C ASP A 160 8.18 9.19 5.01
N TRP A 161 7.60 8.57 6.03
CA TRP A 161 8.09 8.63 7.40
C TRP A 161 8.08 7.26 8.08
N THR A 162 9.24 6.86 8.56
CA THR A 162 9.43 5.74 9.49
C THR A 162 9.72 6.33 10.87
N PRO A 163 8.78 6.28 11.81
CA PRO A 163 8.86 7.02 13.07
C PRO A 163 9.80 6.44 14.13
N PHE A 164 10.15 5.15 14.05
CA PHE A 164 10.97 4.47 15.04
C PHE A 164 11.60 3.19 14.46
N GLY A 165 12.52 2.60 15.22
CA GLY A 165 13.18 1.34 14.89
C GLY A 165 14.52 1.53 14.17
N ALA A 166 15.14 0.44 13.74
CA ALA A 166 16.47 0.47 13.12
C ALA A 166 16.54 1.27 11.80
N TYR A 167 15.40 1.54 11.18
CA TYR A 167 15.28 2.27 9.92
C TYR A 167 14.48 3.57 10.07
N GLU A 168 14.49 4.17 11.27
CA GLU A 168 13.91 5.49 11.52
C GLU A 168 14.45 6.51 10.52
N ARG A 169 13.56 7.16 9.78
CA ARG A 169 13.89 8.13 8.74
C ARG A 169 12.66 8.90 8.32
N TRP A 170 12.88 10.07 7.73
CA TRP A 170 11.85 10.78 6.99
C TRP A 170 12.41 11.20 5.64
N TYR A 171 11.54 11.27 4.65
CA TYR A 171 11.84 11.72 3.31
C TYR A 171 10.71 12.66 2.88
N PHE A 172 11.09 13.83 2.36
CA PHE A 172 10.15 14.79 1.84
C PHE A 172 10.60 15.23 0.45
N PHE A 173 9.67 15.21 -0.49
CA PHE A 173 9.91 15.55 -1.88
C PHE A 173 8.91 16.59 -2.37
N ILE A 174 9.41 17.58 -3.11
CA ILE A 174 8.61 18.53 -3.88
C ILE A 174 9.04 18.43 -5.35
N GLY A 175 8.10 18.10 -6.23
CA GLY A 175 8.32 18.07 -7.67
C GLY A 175 7.39 19.01 -8.40
N ILE A 176 7.87 19.65 -9.47
CA ILE A 176 7.03 20.40 -10.41
C ILE A 176 6.49 19.43 -11.46
N LYS A 177 5.20 19.50 -11.78
CA LYS A 177 4.61 18.70 -12.85
C LYS A 177 4.98 19.27 -14.21
N SER A 178 5.37 18.39 -15.13
CA SER A 178 5.91 18.75 -16.45
C SER A 178 4.93 19.51 -17.39
N SER A 179 3.66 19.70 -17.03
CA SER A 179 2.69 20.43 -17.86
C SER A 179 3.02 21.91 -18.07
N MET A 180 3.83 22.53 -17.20
CA MET A 180 4.35 23.89 -17.43
C MET A 180 5.35 23.99 -18.61
N LEU A 181 5.94 22.87 -19.06
CA LEU A 181 6.92 22.84 -20.16
C LEU A 181 6.34 22.33 -21.49
N SER A 182 5.08 21.89 -21.51
CA SER A 182 4.43 21.35 -22.71
C SER A 182 3.84 22.44 -23.62
N ASP A 183 3.56 23.63 -23.08
CA ASP A 183 2.99 24.77 -23.83
C ASP A 183 4.06 25.57 -24.63
N LEU A 184 5.34 25.17 -24.51
CA LEU A 184 6.46 25.76 -25.25
C LEU A 184 7.01 24.84 -26.36
N LYS A 185 6.18 23.94 -26.90
CA LYS A 185 6.53 23.29 -28.17
C LYS A 185 6.00 24.09 -29.36
N TRP A 186 6.65 25.23 -29.63
CA TRP A 186 6.51 25.97 -30.89
C TRP A 186 7.32 25.27 -31.99
N GLU A 187 6.67 24.47 -32.84
CA GLU A 187 7.28 23.99 -34.09
C GLU A 187 7.04 25.03 -35.20
N LYS A 188 8.04 25.84 -35.53
CA LYS A 188 8.09 26.61 -36.78
C LYS A 188 8.90 25.82 -37.81
N ARG A 189 8.22 25.11 -38.71
CA ARG A 189 8.85 24.65 -39.96
C ARG A 189 8.68 25.72 -41.03
N ASN A 190 9.81 26.27 -41.47
CA ASN A 190 9.87 27.05 -42.70
C ASN A 190 10.32 26.08 -43.79
N GLN A 191 9.42 25.70 -44.69
CA GLN A 191 9.78 25.00 -45.93
C GLN A 191 9.88 26.07 -47.03
N ARG A 192 11.06 26.18 -47.63
CA ARG A 192 11.23 26.62 -49.01
C ARG A 192 11.60 25.40 -49.84
#